data_AF-A0A5C6DWJ7-F1
#
_entry.id   AF-A0A5C6DWJ7-F1
#
_cell.length_a   1.000
_cell.length_b   1.000
_cell.length_c   1.000
_cell.angle_alpha   90.00
_cell.angle_beta   90.00
_cell.angle_gamma   90.00
#
_symmetry.space_group_name_H-M   'P 1'
#
loop_
_entity.id
_entity.type
_entity.pdbx_description
1 polymer ?
#
loop_
_entity_poly.entity_id
_entity_poly.type
_entity_poly.pdbx_seq_one_letter_code
_entity_poly.pdbx_strand_id
1 'polypeptide(L)'
;MVNRRPDRALYEAALRYHGTWRKALTASGINLTNVSRRRPPHMDRNTILHWIKERHATGQSMTFSSVCLENRDVALAIKRTFGSWKAAVVAANVE
;
A
#
# COMPACT_ATOMS: atom_id res chain seq x y z
N MET A 1 -1.26 8.17 -23.35
CA MET A 1 -1.77 8.83 -22.12
C MET A 1 -2.80 7.92 -21.47
N VAL A 2 -2.63 7.53 -20.20
CA VAL A 2 -3.64 6.72 -19.50
C VAL A 2 -4.79 7.64 -19.10
N ASN A 3 -5.98 7.43 -19.67
CA ASN A 3 -7.18 8.16 -19.28
C ASN A 3 -7.56 7.75 -17.84
N ARG A 4 -7.47 8.70 -16.91
CA ARG A 4 -7.77 8.48 -15.48
C ARG A 4 -9.19 8.87 -15.09
N ARG A 5 -10.05 9.24 -16.05
CA ARG A 5 -11.45 9.54 -15.76
C ARG A 5 -12.21 8.25 -15.49
N PRO A 6 -12.99 8.16 -14.39
CA PRO A 6 -13.82 7.01 -14.13
C PRO A 6 -14.88 6.88 -15.23
N ASP A 7 -14.91 5.75 -15.93
CA ASP A 7 -15.95 5.41 -16.89
C ASP A 7 -17.10 4.69 -16.18
N ARG A 8 -18.19 5.42 -15.97
CA ARG A 8 -19.38 4.92 -15.28
C ARG A 8 -20.11 3.84 -16.07
N ALA A 9 -20.19 3.97 -17.40
CA ALA A 9 -20.88 3.01 -18.25
C ALA A 9 -20.16 1.66 -18.26
N LEU A 10 -18.83 1.68 -18.31
CA LEU A 10 -18.00 0.48 -18.16
C LEU A 10 -18.23 -0.20 -16.81
N TYR A 11 -18.26 0.58 -15.73
CA TYR A 11 -18.49 0.05 -14.39
C TYR A 11 -19.88 -0.61 -14.26
N GLU A 12 -20.93 0.04 -14.75
CA GLU A 12 -22.29 -0.48 -14.73
C GLU A 12 -22.44 -1.75 -15.59
N ALA A 13 -21.83 -1.80 -16.77
CA ALA A 13 -21.79 -3.00 -17.60
C ALA A 13 -21.08 -4.16 -16.88
N ALA A 14 -19.92 -3.89 -16.26
CA ALA A 14 -19.18 -4.88 -15.49
C ALA A 14 -20.01 -5.45 -14.32
N LEU A 15 -20.78 -4.60 -13.64
CA LEU A 15 -21.71 -5.04 -12.59
C LEU A 15 -22.88 -5.85 -13.16
N ARG A 16 -23.46 -5.46 -14.30
CA ARG A 16 -24.59 -6.16 -14.92
C ARG A 16 -24.23 -7.57 -15.37
N TYR A 17 -23.08 -7.75 -16.01
CA TYR A 17 -22.70 -9.06 -16.60
C TYR A 17 -21.98 -9.98 -15.61
N HIS A 18 -21.20 -9.43 -14.67
CA HIS A 18 -20.39 -10.25 -13.75
C HIS A 18 -20.80 -10.11 -12.28
N GLY A 19 -21.79 -9.28 -11.97
CA GLY A 19 -22.31 -9.02 -10.63
C GLY A 19 -21.43 -8.11 -9.78
N THR A 20 -20.11 -8.23 -9.87
CA THR A 20 -19.16 -7.39 -9.12
C THR A 20 -17.96 -7.02 -9.97
N TRP A 21 -17.37 -5.85 -9.71
CA TRP A 21 -16.14 -5.41 -10.37
C TRP A 21 -15.00 -6.43 -10.24
N ARG A 22 -14.87 -7.06 -9.06
CA ARG A 22 -13.86 -8.10 -8.81
C ARG A 22 -14.04 -9.30 -9.74
N LYS A 23 -15.29 -9.77 -9.91
CA LYS A 23 -15.61 -10.87 -10.82
C LYS A 23 -15.36 -10.49 -12.28
N ALA A 24 -15.68 -9.26 -12.68
CA ALA A 24 -15.41 -8.76 -14.03
C ALA A 24 -13.90 -8.79 -14.37
N LEU A 25 -13.06 -8.29 -13.47
CA LEU A 25 -11.61 -8.35 -13.62
C LEU A 25 -11.08 -9.80 -13.67
N THR A 26 -11.61 -10.67 -12.82
CA THR A 26 -11.21 -12.10 -12.82
C THR A 26 -11.60 -12.77 -14.14
N ALA A 27 -12.80 -12.50 -14.64
CA ALA A 27 -13.31 -13.04 -15.90
C ALA A 27 -12.54 -12.52 -17.12
N SER A 28 -11.99 -11.30 -17.05
CA SER A 28 -11.10 -10.76 -18.08
C SER A 28 -9.65 -11.25 -17.98
N GLY A 29 -9.37 -12.26 -17.14
CA GLY A 29 -8.03 -12.84 -16.96
C GLY A 29 -7.06 -11.97 -16.13
N ILE A 30 -7.56 -10.93 -15.45
CA ILE A 30 -6.70 -10.08 -14.61
C ILE A 30 -6.43 -10.81 -13.30
N ASN A 31 -5.16 -11.11 -13.04
CA ASN A 31 -4.75 -11.68 -11.76
C ASN A 31 -4.86 -10.65 -10.64
N LEU A 32 -5.96 -10.70 -9.90
CA LEU A 32 -6.26 -9.81 -8.80
C LEU A 32 -5.28 -9.88 -7.63
N THR A 33 -4.49 -10.94 -7.48
CA THR A 33 -3.44 -10.96 -6.44
C THR A 33 -2.42 -9.85 -6.68
N ASN A 34 -2.15 -9.54 -7.95
CA ASN A 34 -1.18 -8.53 -8.36
C ASN A 34 -1.79 -7.12 -8.45
N VAL A 35 -3.12 -7.02 -8.51
CA VAL A 35 -3.85 -5.73 -8.60
C VAL A 35 -4.42 -5.29 -7.25
N SER A 36 -4.50 -6.20 -6.28
CA SER A 36 -5.01 -5.87 -4.95
C SER A 36 -4.06 -4.92 -4.25
N ARG A 37 -4.55 -3.74 -3.83
CA ARG A 37 -3.88 -2.83 -2.90
C ARG A 37 -3.83 -3.42 -1.47
N ARG A 38 -3.63 -4.73 -1.34
CA ARG A 38 -3.53 -5.38 -0.05
C ARG A 38 -2.34 -4.79 0.69
N ARG A 39 -2.52 -4.58 1.99
CA ARG A 39 -1.41 -4.36 2.91
C ARG A 39 -0.37 -5.46 2.60
N PRO A 40 0.91 -5.11 2.43
CA PRO A 40 1.94 -6.13 2.29
C PRO A 40 1.74 -7.17 3.41
N PRO A 41 1.72 -8.47 3.10
CA PRO A 41 1.72 -9.48 4.14
C PRO A 41 2.91 -9.17 5.05
N HIS A 42 2.72 -9.23 6.37
CA HIS A 42 3.73 -8.91 7.40
C HIS A 42 3.98 -7.42 7.73
N MET A 43 3.15 -6.47 7.29
CA MET A 43 3.26 -5.07 7.74
C MET A 43 2.19 -4.68 8.75
N ASP A 44 2.06 -5.44 9.84
CA ASP A 44 1.18 -5.05 10.95
C ASP A 44 1.79 -3.89 11.76
N ARG A 45 1.04 -3.37 12.75
CA ARG A 45 1.50 -2.20 13.51
C ARG A 45 2.82 -2.49 14.23
N ASN A 46 2.96 -3.67 14.81
CA ASN A 46 4.10 -4.04 15.64
C ASN A 46 5.34 -4.33 14.78
N THR A 47 5.19 -5.03 13.65
CA THR A 47 6.28 -5.28 12.71
C THR A 47 6.80 -3.97 12.12
N ILE A 48 5.92 -3.01 11.80
CA ILE A 48 6.38 -1.67 11.36
C ILE A 48 7.23 -1.00 12.43
N LEU A 49 6.80 -1.02 13.70
CA LEU A 49 7.57 -0.41 14.79
C LEU A 49 8.93 -1.10 14.97
N HIS A 50 8.97 -2.43 14.91
CA HIS A 50 10.21 -3.18 15.01
C HIS A 50 11.16 -2.84 13.85
N TRP A 51 10.64 -2.81 12.62
CA TRP A 51 11.40 -2.44 11.43
C TRP A 51 11.96 -1.02 11.50
N ILE A 52 11.20 -0.04 12.02
CA ILE A 52 11.69 1.33 12.20
C ILE A 52 12.83 1.36 13.23
N LYS A 53 12.69 0.63 14.35
CA LYS A 53 13.74 0.54 15.38
C LYS A 53 15.02 -0.11 14.85
N GLU A 54 14.90 -1.20 14.09
CA GLU A 54 16.03 -1.89 13.46
C GLU A 54 16.74 -1.00 12.44
N ARG A 55 15.97 -0.30 11.59
CA ARG A 55 16.49 0.68 10.63
C ARG A 55 17.31 1.77 11.34
N HIS A 56 16.82 2.28 12.47
CA HIS A 56 17.55 3.26 13.27
C HIS A 56 18.83 2.66 13.88
N ALA A 57 18.75 1.46 14.47
CA ALA A 57 19.89 0.79 15.10
C ALA A 57 21.02 0.45 14.12
N THR A 58 20.68 0.20 12.86
CA THR A 58 21.65 -0.11 11.79
C THR A 58 22.22 1.14 11.11
N GLY A 59 21.83 2.35 11.56
CA GLY A 59 22.32 3.62 11.00
C GLY A 59 21.82 3.91 9.58
N GLN A 60 20.75 3.24 9.14
CA GLN A 60 20.14 3.48 7.84
C GLN A 60 19.41 4.83 7.80
N SER A 61 19.17 5.33 6.58
CA SER A 61 18.46 6.59 6.41
C SER A 61 17.05 6.54 7.00
N MET A 62 16.80 7.47 7.93
CA MET A 62 15.49 7.74 8.53
C MET A 62 14.68 8.77 7.72
N THR A 63 15.12 9.12 6.51
CA THR A 63 14.40 10.04 5.63
C THR A 63 13.31 9.28 4.86
N PHE A 64 12.05 9.76 4.95
CA PHE A 64 10.91 9.10 4.29
C PHE A 64 11.08 8.96 2.77
N SER A 65 11.77 9.90 2.11
CA SER A 65 12.07 9.80 0.68
C SER A 65 12.97 8.60 0.35
N SER A 66 13.96 8.29 1.20
CA SER A 66 14.80 7.09 1.05
C SER A 66 13.96 5.83 1.17
N VAL A 67 13.12 5.76 2.22
CA VAL A 67 12.19 4.64 2.43
C VAL A 67 11.25 4.44 1.24
N CYS A 68 10.72 5.53 0.67
CA CYS A 68 9.85 5.48 -0.51
C CYS A 68 10.58 4.96 -1.76
N LEU A 69 11.84 5.33 -1.95
CA LEU A 69 12.65 4.92 -3.09
C LEU A 69 13.08 3.46 -2.98
N GLU A 70 13.44 3.02 -1.77
CA GLU A 70 13.85 1.64 -1.49
C GLU A 70 12.66 0.68 -1.58
N ASN A 71 11.55 1.01 -0.92
CA ASN A 71 10.36 0.17 -0.92
C ASN A 71 9.08 0.99 -0.73
N ARG A 72 8.43 1.28 -1.85
CA ARG A 72 7.16 2.03 -1.90
C ARG A 72 6.04 1.36 -1.11
N ASP A 73 5.98 0.04 -1.09
CA ASP A 73 4.91 -0.69 -0.42
C ASP A 73 5.02 -0.59 1.10
N VAL A 74 6.25 -0.65 1.64
CA VAL A 74 6.54 -0.40 3.06
C VAL A 74 6.20 1.05 3.42
N ALA A 75 6.63 2.02 2.61
CA ALA A 75 6.31 3.43 2.83
C ALA A 75 4.78 3.69 2.86
N LEU A 76 4.04 3.06 1.96
CA LEU A 76 2.58 3.14 1.93
C LEU A 76 1.94 2.42 3.11
N ALA A 77 2.48 1.29 3.56
CA ALA A 77 1.99 0.56 4.73
C ALA A 77 2.17 1.38 6.02
N ILE A 78 3.31 2.04 6.18
CA ILE A 78 3.58 2.96 7.30
C ILE A 78 2.55 4.11 7.27
N LYS A 79 2.40 4.77 6.12
CA LYS A 79 1.46 5.89 5.97
C LYS A 79 0.02 5.46 6.25
N ARG A 80 -0.40 4.27 5.80
CA ARG A 80 -1.73 3.73 6.08
C ARG A 80 -1.95 3.40 7.57
N THR A 81 -0.90 3.00 8.28
CA THR A 81 -1.01 2.53 9.68
C THR A 81 -0.89 3.69 10.68
N PHE A 82 0.01 4.65 10.44
CA PHE A 82 0.32 5.74 11.37
C PHE A 82 -0.09 7.13 10.85
N GLY A 83 -0.60 7.23 9.63
CA GLY A 83 -0.96 8.49 8.97
C GLY A 83 0.24 9.25 8.38
N SER A 84 1.37 9.30 9.09
CA SER A 84 2.60 9.95 8.64
C SER A 84 3.87 9.22 9.11
N TRP A 85 4.99 9.46 8.42
CA TRP A 85 6.30 8.96 8.83
C TRP A 85 6.70 9.48 10.21
N LYS A 86 6.54 10.79 10.46
CA LYS A 86 6.86 11.40 11.75
C LYS A 86 6.10 10.74 12.90
N ALA A 87 4.79 10.48 12.72
CA ALA A 87 3.99 9.78 13.73
C ALA A 87 4.47 8.34 13.96
N ALA A 88 4.95 7.66 12.92
CA ALA A 88 5.50 6.30 13.06
C ALA A 88 6.83 6.29 13.82
N VAL A 89 7.70 7.26 13.55
CA VAL A 89 9.00 7.44 14.24
C VAL A 89 8.79 7.76 15.72
N VAL A 90 7.90 8.69 16.04
CA VAL A 90 7.50 9.00 17.43
C VAL A 90 6.91 7.76 18.11
N ALA A 91 6.02 7.02 17.44
CA ALA A 91 5.44 5.79 17.99
C ALA A 91 6.48 4.67 18.18
N ALA A 92 7.55 4.68 17.38
CA ALA A 92 8.68 3.76 17.52
C ALA A 92 9.67 4.21 18.62
N ASN A 93 9.47 5.38 19.21
CA ASN A 93 10.29 5.94 20.28
C ASN A 93 11.77 6.06 19.89
N VAL A 94 11.99 6.47 18.64
CA VAL A 94 13.31 6.78 18.05
C VAL A 94 13.25 8.25 17.64
N GLU A 95 14.16 9.06 18.18
CA GLU A 95 14.31 10.50 17.91
C GLU A 95 15.69 10.79 17.32
#